data_AF-A0A401ZN55-F1
#
_entry.id   AF-A0A401ZN55-F1
#
_cell.length_a   1.000
_cell.length_b   1.000
_cell.length_c   1.000
_cell.angle_alpha   90.00
_cell.angle_beta   90.00
_cell.angle_gamma   90.00
#
_symmetry.space_group_name_H-M   'P 1'
#
loop_
_entity.id
_entity.type
_entity.pdbx_description
1 polymer ?
#
loop_
_entity_poly.entity_id
_entity_poly.type
_entity_poly.pdbx_seq_one_letter_code
_entity_poly.pdbx_strand_id
1 'polypeptide(L)'
;MFSFSWSEFALLCGAALLGIVCVTPYTLELNHDALNKAEARMHQPLWVLALLQGTQSFILMAVATGLGLLIAHHIGLGAPLIEGLLAGKAVTTQAQGIITPALIFGIAPTAVLLLLEITVFWPRLPQVMRTTFPIPALWKRFLACFYGGIAEELLCRLFLLSLLAWLIGLAWHVPGGRPTLGALWLANILAAVIFGLGHLPATAALVKLTPLLIVRAILLNGIAGVAFGYLFWQYGLEAAMLAHFCADLVLHIIGDSIAQAIRAKEAASV
;
A
#
# COMPACT_ATOMS: atom_id res chain seq x y z
N MET A 1 -14.85 20.22 18.86
CA MET A 1 -13.39 20.14 19.07
C MET A 1 -13.03 18.66 18.98
N PHE A 2 -12.17 18.27 18.05
CA PHE A 2 -11.75 16.87 17.94
C PHE A 2 -10.91 16.49 19.17
N SER A 3 -11.23 15.35 19.79
CA SER A 3 -10.43 14.75 20.85
C SER A 3 -9.70 13.54 20.26
N PHE A 4 -8.38 13.52 20.37
CA PHE A 4 -7.59 12.40 19.86
C PHE A 4 -7.97 11.11 20.57
N SER A 5 -8.37 10.10 19.80
CA SER A 5 -8.76 8.78 20.32
C SER A 5 -7.55 7.88 20.43
N TRP A 6 -7.01 7.74 21.64
CA TRP A 6 -5.90 6.82 21.92
C TRP A 6 -6.23 5.35 21.60
N SER A 7 -7.49 4.96 21.77
CA SER A 7 -7.95 3.60 21.45
C SER A 7 -7.93 3.32 19.95
N GLU A 8 -8.37 4.28 19.13
CA GLU A 8 -8.31 4.18 17.67
C GLU A 8 -6.86 4.13 17.19
N PHE A 9 -6.03 5.03 17.71
CA PHE A 9 -4.60 5.04 17.44
C PHE A 9 -3.93 3.71 17.79
N ALA A 10 -4.21 3.16 18.98
CA ALA A 10 -3.64 1.88 19.41
C ALA A 10 -4.12 0.72 18.53
N LEU A 11 -5.39 0.70 18.12
CA LEU A 11 -5.94 -0.34 17.24
C LEU A 11 -5.27 -0.30 15.86
N LEU A 12 -5.15 0.88 15.25
CA LEU A 12 -4.49 1.04 13.95
C LEU A 12 -2.99 0.74 14.02
N CYS A 13 -2.31 1.11 15.11
CA CYS A 13 -0.92 0.70 15.33
C CYS A 13 -0.79 -0.82 15.49
N GLY A 14 -1.71 -1.46 16.21
CA GLY A 14 -1.75 -2.93 16.31
C GLY A 14 -1.94 -3.60 14.96
N ALA A 15 -2.84 -3.06 14.12
CA ALA A 15 -3.05 -3.53 12.75
C ALA A 15 -1.80 -3.31 11.87
N ALA A 16 -1.13 -2.16 11.99
CA ALA A 16 0.14 -1.90 11.32
C ALA A 16 1.22 -2.92 11.71
N LEU A 17 1.36 -3.21 13.01
CA LEU A 17 2.31 -4.22 13.49
C LEU A 17 2.01 -5.60 12.91
N LEU A 18 0.72 -5.99 12.86
CA LEU A 18 0.30 -7.22 12.21
C LEU A 18 0.70 -7.23 10.73
N GLY A 19 0.44 -6.15 9.98
CA GLY A 19 0.87 -6.02 8.59
C GLY A 19 2.38 -6.19 8.41
N ILE A 20 3.20 -5.55 9.26
CA ILE A 20 4.67 -5.68 9.26
C ILE A 20 5.09 -7.13 9.50
N VAL A 21 4.49 -7.81 10.48
CA VAL A 21 4.77 -9.23 10.75
C VAL A 21 4.39 -10.10 9.55
N CYS A 22 3.22 -9.86 8.94
CA CYS A 22 2.75 -10.61 7.78
C CYS A 22 3.64 -10.45 6.54
N VAL A 23 4.18 -9.25 6.27
CA VAL A 23 5.07 -9.04 5.10
C VAL A 23 6.49 -9.52 5.34
N THR A 24 6.91 -9.68 6.60
CA THR A 24 8.28 -10.09 6.95
C THR A 24 8.78 -11.30 6.14
N PRO A 25 8.09 -12.46 6.08
CA PRO A 25 8.57 -13.61 5.30
C PRO A 25 8.71 -13.33 3.81
N TYR A 26 7.86 -12.47 3.23
CA TYR A 26 7.97 -12.02 1.84
C TYR A 26 9.23 -11.16 1.64
N THR A 27 9.45 -10.18 2.51
CA THR A 27 10.61 -9.28 2.42
C THR A 27 11.95 -10.00 2.64
N LEU A 28 12.01 -10.99 3.54
CA LEU A 28 13.22 -11.78 3.79
C LEU A 28 13.63 -12.60 2.56
N GLU A 29 12.66 -13.16 1.82
CA GLU A 29 12.95 -13.89 0.58
C GLU A 29 13.36 -12.96 -0.55
N LEU A 30 12.67 -11.82 -0.71
CA LEU A 30 12.97 -10.85 -1.75
C LEU A 30 14.35 -10.18 -1.56
N ASN A 31 14.77 -9.97 -0.30
CA ASN A 31 15.99 -9.25 0.04
C ASN A 31 17.12 -10.15 0.57
N HIS A 32 17.04 -11.46 0.32
CA HIS A 32 18.01 -12.44 0.84
C HIS A 32 19.47 -12.02 0.64
N ASP A 33 19.84 -11.59 -0.56
CA ASP A 33 21.22 -11.19 -0.88
C ASP A 33 21.65 -9.90 -0.17
N ALA A 34 20.73 -8.94 -0.02
CA ALA A 34 21.00 -7.70 0.71
C ALA A 34 21.16 -7.97 2.22
N LEU A 35 20.35 -8.89 2.75
CA LEU A 35 20.40 -9.30 4.15
C LEU A 35 21.69 -10.06 4.47
N ASN A 36 22.14 -10.97 3.61
CA ASN A 36 23.43 -11.67 3.79
C ASN A 36 24.62 -10.70 3.80
N LYS A 37 24.58 -9.67 2.94
CA LYS A 37 25.60 -8.60 2.95
C LYS A 37 25.53 -7.77 4.23
N ALA A 38 24.34 -7.49 4.73
CA ALA A 38 24.14 -6.77 5.98
C ALA A 38 24.63 -7.58 7.19
N GLU A 39 24.33 -8.88 7.25
CA GLU A 39 24.82 -9.82 8.27
C GLU A 39 26.34 -9.87 8.28
N ALA A 40 26.98 -10.04 7.11
CA ALA A 40 28.45 -10.04 6.99
C ALA A 40 29.08 -8.70 7.43
N ARG A 41 28.41 -7.57 7.22
CA ARG A 41 28.91 -6.24 7.60
C ARG A 41 28.73 -5.96 9.09
N MET A 42 27.55 -6.26 9.62
CA MET A 42 27.13 -5.89 10.98
C MET A 42 27.52 -6.94 12.01
N HIS A 43 27.85 -8.15 11.59
CA HIS A 43 28.15 -9.30 12.45
C HIS A 43 27.01 -9.58 13.45
N GLN A 44 25.77 -9.37 13.02
CA GLN A 44 24.56 -9.62 13.81
C GLN A 44 23.73 -10.69 13.11
N PRO A 45 23.10 -11.61 13.85
CA PRO A 45 22.26 -12.63 13.27
C PRO A 45 21.01 -12.02 12.60
N LEU A 46 20.49 -12.69 11.57
CA LEU A 46 19.37 -12.20 10.76
C LEU A 46 18.14 -11.75 11.57
N TRP A 47 17.82 -12.43 12.67
CA TRP A 47 16.67 -12.07 13.51
C TRP A 47 16.84 -10.70 14.20
N VAL A 48 18.08 -10.28 14.52
CA VAL A 48 18.36 -8.94 15.06
C VAL A 48 18.13 -7.90 13.97
N LEU A 49 18.61 -8.14 12.76
CA LEU A 49 18.41 -7.22 11.62
C LEU A 49 16.92 -7.08 11.29
N ALA A 50 16.18 -8.19 11.26
CA ALA A 50 14.74 -8.19 11.04
C ALA A 50 13.99 -7.43 12.15
N LEU A 51 14.39 -7.61 13.42
CA LEU A 51 13.80 -6.90 14.56
C LEU A 51 14.07 -5.39 14.49
N LEU A 52 15.30 -4.98 14.16
CA LEU A 52 15.66 -3.57 13.99
C LEU A 52 14.88 -2.93 12.84
N GLN A 53 14.80 -3.60 11.69
CA GLN A 53 14.02 -3.13 10.54
C GLN A 53 12.53 -3.04 10.89
N GLY A 54 11.96 -4.07 11.51
CA GLY A 54 10.56 -4.09 11.92
C GLY A 54 10.25 -2.99 12.93
N THR A 55 11.15 -2.74 13.88
CA THR A 55 11.00 -1.67 14.88
C THR A 55 11.05 -0.29 14.21
N GLN A 56 11.99 -0.07 13.29
CA GLN A 56 12.06 1.17 12.52
C GLN A 56 10.76 1.39 11.72
N SER A 57 10.30 0.37 10.99
CA SER A 57 9.05 0.44 10.22
C SER A 57 7.84 0.72 11.12
N PHE A 58 7.77 0.09 12.28
CA PHE A 58 6.68 0.30 13.23
C PHE A 58 6.68 1.71 13.81
N ILE A 59 7.85 2.26 14.18
CA ILE A 59 7.94 3.64 14.68
C ILE A 59 7.48 4.63 13.62
N LEU A 60 7.94 4.47 12.37
CA LEU A 60 7.51 5.33 11.26
C LEU A 60 6.01 5.23 11.03
N MET A 61 5.46 4.01 11.07
CA MET A 61 4.02 3.80 10.91
C MET A 61 3.22 4.41 12.04
N ALA A 62 3.64 4.25 13.30
CA ALA A 62 2.98 4.84 14.46
C ALA A 62 2.97 6.38 14.37
N VAL A 63 4.08 7.00 13.97
CA VAL A 63 4.11 8.46 13.75
C VAL A 63 3.17 8.86 12.63
N ALA A 64 3.21 8.16 11.48
CA ALA A 64 2.33 8.43 10.35
C ALA A 64 0.85 8.27 10.72
N THR A 65 0.47 7.18 11.40
CA THR A 65 -0.89 6.95 11.87
C THR A 65 -1.36 8.03 12.84
N GLY A 66 -0.52 8.43 13.80
CA GLY A 66 -0.88 9.46 14.78
C GLY A 66 -1.11 10.83 14.13
N LEU A 67 -0.19 11.28 13.28
CA LEU A 67 -0.35 12.52 12.51
C LEU A 67 -1.51 12.42 11.52
N GLY A 68 -1.68 11.26 10.89
CA GLY A 68 -2.74 10.98 9.94
C GLY A 68 -4.12 11.09 10.58
N LEU A 69 -4.34 10.49 11.75
CA LEU A 69 -5.60 10.64 12.50
C LEU A 69 -5.89 12.10 12.84
N LEU A 70 -4.90 12.82 13.39
CA LEU A 70 -5.04 14.23 13.73
C LEU A 70 -5.49 15.08 12.53
N ILE A 71 -4.85 14.89 11.38
CA ILE A 71 -5.10 15.68 10.18
C ILE A 71 -6.40 15.23 9.51
N ALA A 72 -6.59 13.92 9.32
CA ALA A 72 -7.75 13.33 8.67
C ALA A 72 -9.04 13.79 9.35
N HIS A 73 -9.13 13.65 10.68
CA HIS A 73 -10.32 14.06 11.41
C HIS A 73 -10.57 15.57 11.36
N HIS A 74 -9.49 16.38 11.30
CA HIS A 74 -9.61 17.83 11.14
C HIS A 74 -10.27 18.21 9.80
N ILE A 75 -9.98 17.48 8.73
CA ILE A 75 -10.57 17.71 7.39
C ILE A 75 -11.85 16.89 7.13
N GLY A 76 -12.28 16.08 8.11
CA GLY A 76 -13.52 15.29 8.05
C GLY A 76 -13.38 13.91 7.40
N LEU A 77 -12.17 13.37 7.32
CA LEU A 77 -11.87 12.00 6.90
C LEU A 77 -11.54 11.14 8.14
N GLY A 78 -11.57 9.81 8.00
CA GLY A 78 -11.31 8.91 9.14
C GLY A 78 -11.52 7.43 8.84
N ALA A 79 -11.68 6.65 9.90
CA ALA A 79 -11.91 5.21 9.90
C ALA A 79 -13.29 4.89 10.51
N PRO A 80 -14.38 5.16 9.78
CA PRO A 80 -15.70 5.26 10.37
C PRO A 80 -16.28 3.93 10.88
N LEU A 81 -15.81 2.76 10.41
CA LEU A 81 -16.22 1.48 11.00
C LEU A 81 -15.54 1.26 12.36
N ILE A 82 -14.24 1.54 12.44
CA ILE A 82 -13.45 1.45 13.67
C ILE A 82 -13.98 2.45 14.70
N GLU A 83 -14.17 3.70 14.29
CA GLU A 83 -14.72 4.76 15.14
C GLU A 83 -16.14 4.40 15.63
N GLY A 84 -16.98 3.84 14.76
CA GLY A 84 -18.32 3.37 15.11
C GLY A 84 -18.28 2.25 16.17
N LEU A 85 -17.43 1.24 15.97
CA LEU A 85 -17.25 0.13 16.92
C LEU A 85 -16.74 0.61 18.27
N LEU A 86 -15.72 1.49 18.28
CA LEU A 86 -15.18 2.07 19.52
C LEU A 86 -16.20 2.94 20.26
N ALA A 87 -17.12 3.56 19.53
CA ALA A 87 -18.25 4.28 20.10
C ALA A 87 -19.43 3.37 20.53
N GLY A 88 -19.29 2.04 20.44
CA GLY A 88 -20.34 1.08 20.80
C GLY A 88 -21.52 1.05 19.84
N LYS A 89 -21.36 1.55 18.62
CA LYS A 89 -22.42 1.58 17.60
C LYS A 89 -22.39 0.32 16.74
N ALA A 90 -23.56 -0.10 16.28
CA ALA A 90 -23.66 -1.15 15.27
C ALA A 90 -23.19 -0.59 13.91
N VAL A 91 -22.20 -1.26 13.31
CA VAL A 91 -21.59 -0.83 12.02
C VAL A 91 -21.93 -1.77 10.86
N THR A 92 -22.77 -2.78 11.07
CA THR A 92 -23.04 -3.84 10.07
C THR A 92 -23.51 -3.30 8.72
N THR A 93 -24.47 -2.38 8.71
CA THR A 93 -24.99 -1.79 7.47
C THR A 93 -23.92 -0.99 6.72
N GLN A 94 -23.08 -0.27 7.46
CA GLN A 94 -21.99 0.50 6.88
C GLN A 94 -20.90 -0.44 6.33
N ALA A 95 -20.56 -1.50 7.07
CA ALA A 95 -19.61 -2.52 6.63
C ALA A 95 -20.09 -3.20 5.34
N GLN A 96 -21.38 -3.54 5.24
CA GLN A 96 -21.97 -4.07 4.00
C GLN A 96 -21.90 -3.07 2.85
N GLY A 97 -22.11 -1.78 3.13
CA GLY A 97 -22.05 -0.71 2.14
C GLY A 97 -20.67 -0.51 1.50
N ILE A 98 -19.59 -0.85 2.20
CA ILE A 98 -18.23 -0.69 1.65
C ILE A 98 -17.75 -1.90 0.83
N ILE A 99 -18.34 -3.09 1.01
CA ILE A 99 -17.85 -4.32 0.36
C ILE A 99 -17.88 -4.19 -1.16
N THR A 100 -19.04 -3.88 -1.74
CA THR A 100 -19.19 -3.78 -3.19
C THR A 100 -18.26 -2.74 -3.82
N PRO A 101 -18.21 -1.46 -3.35
CA PRO A 101 -17.27 -0.50 -3.91
C PRO A 101 -15.81 -0.92 -3.71
N ALA A 102 -15.44 -1.47 -2.54
CA ALA A 102 -14.07 -1.93 -2.32
C ALA A 102 -13.67 -3.05 -3.28
N LEU A 103 -14.55 -4.02 -3.54
CA LEU A 103 -14.30 -5.09 -4.51
C LEU A 103 -14.16 -4.56 -5.94
N ILE A 104 -15.07 -3.67 -6.37
CA ILE A 104 -15.04 -3.11 -7.73
C ILE A 104 -13.77 -2.28 -7.94
N PHE A 105 -13.49 -1.33 -7.03
CA PHE A 105 -12.34 -0.43 -7.15
C PHE A 105 -11.01 -1.09 -6.75
N GLY A 106 -11.04 -2.22 -6.04
CA GLY A 106 -9.88 -3.06 -5.79
C GLY A 106 -9.53 -3.94 -6.98
N ILE A 107 -10.50 -4.64 -7.56
CA ILE A 107 -10.27 -5.68 -8.58
C ILE A 107 -10.22 -5.09 -9.99
N ALA A 108 -11.15 -4.21 -10.37
CA ALA A 108 -11.25 -3.78 -11.76
C ALA A 108 -10.03 -2.96 -12.23
N PRO A 109 -9.55 -1.94 -11.48
CA PRO A 109 -8.35 -1.21 -11.89
C PRO A 109 -7.12 -2.11 -11.91
N THR A 110 -6.97 -3.02 -10.95
CA THR A 110 -5.79 -3.90 -10.87
C THR A 110 -5.81 -5.02 -11.90
N ALA A 111 -6.97 -5.51 -12.33
CA ALA A 111 -7.08 -6.41 -13.47
C ALA A 111 -6.60 -5.73 -14.77
N VAL A 112 -6.94 -4.46 -14.98
CA VAL A 112 -6.41 -3.66 -16.10
C VAL A 112 -4.91 -3.47 -15.97
N LEU A 113 -4.41 -3.16 -14.77
CA LEU A 113 -2.98 -3.03 -14.52
C LEU A 113 -2.21 -4.32 -14.76
N LEU A 114 -2.76 -5.47 -14.35
CA LEU A 114 -2.18 -6.78 -14.61
C LEU A 114 -2.15 -7.09 -16.11
N LEU A 115 -3.20 -6.73 -16.86
CA LEU A 115 -3.20 -6.87 -18.31
C LEU A 115 -2.12 -5.99 -18.95
N LEU A 116 -1.97 -4.74 -18.51
CA LEU A 116 -0.90 -3.85 -18.97
C LEU A 116 0.48 -4.39 -18.60
N GLU A 117 0.64 -4.96 -17.41
CA GLU A 117 1.88 -5.61 -16.98
C GLU A 117 2.25 -6.74 -17.93
N ILE A 118 1.32 -7.65 -18.23
CA ILE A 118 1.58 -8.80 -19.09
C ILE A 118 1.83 -8.40 -20.55
N THR A 119 1.05 -7.44 -21.09
CA THR A 119 1.04 -7.14 -22.54
C THR A 119 2.00 -6.04 -22.94
N VAL A 120 2.21 -5.04 -22.07
CA VAL A 120 3.01 -3.86 -22.37
C VAL A 120 4.36 -3.94 -21.68
N PHE A 121 4.38 -4.09 -20.36
CA PHE A 121 5.61 -3.96 -19.60
C PHE A 121 6.48 -5.20 -19.66
N TRP A 122 5.93 -6.39 -19.37
CA TRP A 122 6.67 -7.64 -19.30
C TRP A 122 7.56 -7.88 -20.52
N PRO A 123 7.09 -7.80 -21.78
CA PRO A 123 7.94 -8.03 -22.95
C PRO A 123 9.11 -7.05 -23.09
N ARG A 124 9.02 -5.89 -22.43
CA ARG A 124 10.00 -4.78 -22.47
C ARG A 124 10.87 -4.73 -21.22
N LEU A 125 10.61 -5.58 -20.22
CA LEU A 125 11.44 -5.66 -19.03
C LEU A 125 12.81 -6.26 -19.35
N PRO A 126 13.89 -5.79 -18.68
CA PRO A 126 15.19 -6.44 -18.73
C PRO A 126 15.08 -7.94 -18.47
N GLN A 127 15.83 -8.75 -19.23
CA GLN A 127 15.78 -10.21 -19.13
C GLN A 127 16.00 -10.71 -17.70
N VAL A 128 16.94 -10.09 -16.97
CA VAL A 128 17.22 -10.41 -15.55
C VAL A 128 15.98 -10.29 -14.65
N MET A 129 15.08 -9.33 -14.90
CA MET A 129 13.83 -9.19 -14.15
C MET A 129 12.86 -10.32 -14.48
N ARG A 130 12.84 -10.76 -15.73
CA ARG A 130 11.93 -11.81 -16.20
C ARG A 130 12.37 -13.20 -15.79
N THR A 131 13.65 -13.44 -15.51
CA THR A 131 14.16 -14.79 -15.22
C THR A 131 14.71 -14.96 -13.81
N THR A 132 15.30 -13.91 -13.23
CA THR A 132 16.14 -14.04 -12.03
C THR A 132 15.47 -13.48 -10.78
N PHE A 133 14.54 -12.54 -10.93
CA PHE A 133 13.87 -11.95 -9.76
C PHE A 133 13.06 -13.02 -9.02
N PRO A 134 13.23 -13.16 -7.70
CA PRO A 134 12.54 -14.20 -6.95
C PRO A 134 11.02 -13.94 -6.99
N ILE A 135 10.26 -15.02 -7.14
CA ILE A 135 8.81 -15.03 -6.94
C ILE A 135 8.58 -15.77 -5.62
N PRO A 136 8.29 -15.07 -4.51
CA PRO A 136 8.13 -15.71 -3.22
C PRO A 136 7.03 -16.77 -3.20
N ALA A 137 7.11 -17.69 -2.24
CA ALA A 137 6.09 -18.73 -2.07
C ALA A 137 4.67 -18.13 -1.90
N LEU A 138 3.66 -18.86 -2.38
CA LEU A 138 2.26 -18.39 -2.43
C LEU A 138 1.74 -17.87 -1.07
N TRP A 139 2.06 -18.57 0.03
CA TRP A 139 1.63 -18.16 1.36
C TRP A 139 2.28 -16.86 1.82
N LYS A 140 3.53 -16.58 1.41
CA LYS A 140 4.23 -15.33 1.72
C LYS A 140 3.63 -14.16 0.95
N ARG A 141 3.29 -14.40 -0.32
CA ARG A 141 2.56 -13.46 -1.19
C ARG A 141 1.19 -13.10 -0.60
N PHE A 142 0.45 -14.11 -0.12
CA PHE A 142 -0.83 -13.89 0.56
C PHE A 142 -0.70 -13.06 1.84
N LEU A 143 0.30 -13.35 2.67
CA LEU A 143 0.54 -12.56 3.88
C LEU A 143 0.94 -11.11 3.55
N ALA A 144 1.69 -10.88 2.47
CA ALA A 144 2.06 -9.54 2.03
C ALA A 144 0.83 -8.67 1.69
N CYS A 145 -0.28 -9.27 1.23
CA CYS A 145 -1.53 -8.53 0.96
C CYS A 145 -2.08 -7.80 2.19
N PHE A 146 -1.84 -8.29 3.41
CA PHE A 146 -2.24 -7.60 4.64
C PHE A 146 -1.43 -6.33 4.88
N TYR A 147 -0.17 -6.29 4.42
CA TYR A 147 0.65 -5.11 4.56
C TYR A 147 0.23 -4.01 3.59
N GLY A 148 0.00 -4.32 2.31
CA GLY A 148 -0.58 -3.36 1.37
C GLY A 148 -1.94 -2.87 1.84
N GLY A 149 -2.82 -3.81 2.20
CA GLY A 149 -4.15 -3.52 2.73
C GLY A 149 -4.19 -2.73 4.05
N ILE A 150 -3.13 -2.68 4.86
CA ILE A 150 -3.15 -1.99 6.15
C ILE A 150 -2.07 -0.91 6.24
N ALA A 151 -0.81 -1.31 6.21
CA ALA A 151 0.33 -0.43 6.44
C ALA A 151 0.44 0.65 5.36
N GLU A 152 0.26 0.27 4.09
CA GLU A 152 0.34 1.24 3.00
C GLU A 152 -0.85 2.20 3.00
N GLU A 153 -2.04 1.76 3.37
CA GLU A 153 -3.20 2.66 3.52
C GLU A 153 -3.07 3.62 4.70
N LEU A 154 -2.49 3.19 5.81
CA LEU A 154 -2.17 4.07 6.93
C LEU A 154 -1.18 5.16 6.52
N LEU A 155 -0.13 4.79 5.79
CA LEU A 155 0.89 5.73 5.35
C LEU A 155 0.37 6.66 4.23
N CYS A 156 -0.31 6.11 3.24
CA CYS A 156 -0.66 6.82 2.01
C CYS A 156 -2.00 7.53 2.09
N ARG A 157 -3.02 6.94 2.70
CA ARG A 157 -4.38 7.50 2.71
C ARG A 157 -4.58 8.29 3.98
N LEU A 158 -4.45 7.61 5.13
CA LEU A 158 -4.68 8.25 6.41
C LEU A 158 -3.70 9.40 6.63
N PHE A 159 -2.40 9.20 6.38
CA PHE A 159 -1.38 10.23 6.56
C PHE A 159 -1.16 11.11 5.32
N LEU A 160 -0.54 10.58 4.25
CA LEU A 160 -0.05 11.41 3.15
C LEU A 160 -1.18 12.15 2.41
N LEU A 161 -2.25 11.47 2.02
CA LEU A 161 -3.38 12.09 1.32
C LEU A 161 -4.03 13.16 2.21
N SER A 162 -4.32 12.83 3.48
CA SER A 162 -4.89 13.80 4.43
C SER A 162 -3.98 15.02 4.62
N LEU A 163 -2.66 14.82 4.74
CA LEU A 163 -1.67 15.90 4.86
C LEU A 163 -1.70 16.82 3.63
N LEU A 164 -1.66 16.25 2.44
CA LEU A 164 -1.70 17.02 1.19
C LEU A 164 -3.05 17.75 1.03
N ALA A 165 -4.16 17.06 1.31
CA ALA A 165 -5.50 17.64 1.24
C ALA A 165 -5.66 18.80 2.22
N TRP A 166 -5.11 18.67 3.43
CA TRP A 166 -5.10 19.74 4.42
C TRP A 166 -4.28 20.94 3.96
N LEU A 167 -3.04 20.72 3.49
CA LEU A 167 -2.17 21.79 3.01
C LEU A 167 -2.77 22.54 1.80
N ILE A 168 -3.31 21.82 0.83
CA ILE A 168 -4.02 22.41 -0.33
C ILE A 168 -5.29 23.12 0.16
N GLY A 169 -5.99 22.50 1.12
CA GLY A 169 -7.17 23.05 1.77
C GLY A 169 -6.92 24.37 2.49
N LEU A 170 -5.69 24.72 2.88
CA LEU A 170 -5.39 26.05 3.45
C LEU A 170 -5.66 27.19 2.45
N ALA A 171 -5.54 26.92 1.14
CA ALA A 171 -5.79 27.90 0.08
C ALA A 171 -7.06 27.59 -0.74
N TRP A 172 -7.49 26.33 -0.78
CA TRP A 172 -8.61 25.87 -1.61
C TRP A 172 -9.63 25.07 -0.79
N HIS A 173 -10.40 25.78 0.03
CA HIS A 173 -11.44 25.23 0.90
C HIS A 173 -12.84 25.77 0.61
N VAL A 174 -13.86 25.05 1.07
CA VAL A 174 -15.26 25.54 1.10
C VAL A 174 -15.51 26.40 2.36
N PRO A 175 -16.63 27.16 2.43
CA PRO A 175 -17.09 27.75 3.68
C PRO A 175 -17.23 26.66 4.77
N GLY A 176 -16.57 26.85 5.91
CA GLY A 176 -16.43 25.82 6.95
C GLY A 176 -15.05 25.16 7.04
N GLY A 177 -14.11 25.55 6.18
CA GLY A 177 -12.67 25.24 6.32
C GLY A 177 -12.25 23.86 5.83
N ARG A 178 -13.16 23.07 5.25
CA ARG A 178 -12.83 21.76 4.66
C ARG A 178 -12.27 21.91 3.23
N PRO A 179 -11.33 21.05 2.81
CA PRO A 179 -10.83 21.06 1.44
C PRO A 179 -11.96 20.92 0.41
N THR A 180 -11.84 21.61 -0.72
CA THR A 180 -12.79 21.39 -1.83
C THR A 180 -12.63 20.01 -2.44
N LEU A 181 -13.61 19.57 -3.23
CA LEU A 181 -13.51 18.32 -4.00
C LEU A 181 -12.29 18.35 -4.96
N GLY A 182 -11.99 19.51 -5.56
CA GLY A 182 -10.80 19.68 -6.41
C GLY A 182 -9.50 19.51 -5.62
N ALA A 183 -9.44 20.03 -4.39
CA ALA A 183 -8.30 19.85 -3.50
C ALA A 183 -8.11 18.37 -3.11
N LEU A 184 -9.19 17.64 -2.83
CA LEU A 184 -9.14 16.19 -2.53
C LEU A 184 -8.60 15.38 -3.72
N TRP A 185 -9.10 15.64 -4.93
CA TRP A 185 -8.61 14.97 -6.13
C TRP A 185 -7.13 15.29 -6.41
N LEU A 186 -6.73 16.55 -6.28
CA LEU A 186 -5.33 16.94 -6.48
C LEU A 186 -4.42 16.26 -5.44
N ALA A 187 -4.80 16.29 -4.16
CA ALA A 187 -4.08 15.62 -3.09
C ALA A 187 -3.93 14.11 -3.35
N ASN A 188 -4.99 13.46 -3.81
CA ASN A 188 -4.98 12.04 -4.13
C ASN A 188 -4.06 11.70 -5.30
N ILE A 189 -4.12 12.47 -6.38
CA ILE A 189 -3.23 12.25 -7.54
C ILE A 189 -1.77 12.42 -7.11
N LEU A 190 -1.46 13.45 -6.32
CA LEU A 190 -0.11 13.66 -5.80
C LEU A 190 0.33 12.51 -4.87
N ALA A 191 -0.54 12.08 -3.95
CA ALA A 191 -0.26 10.95 -3.06
C ALA A 191 0.00 9.66 -3.86
N ALA A 192 -0.79 9.39 -4.90
CA ALA A 192 -0.64 8.23 -5.76
C ALA A 192 0.68 8.25 -6.56
N VAL A 193 1.09 9.43 -7.05
CA VAL A 193 2.40 9.60 -7.70
C VAL A 193 3.54 9.37 -6.71
N ILE A 194 3.48 9.98 -5.52
CA ILE A 194 4.49 9.80 -4.48
C ILE A 194 4.59 8.32 -4.06
N PHE A 195 3.46 7.64 -3.93
CA PHE A 195 3.41 6.21 -3.62
C PHE A 195 4.10 5.36 -4.71
N GLY A 196 3.83 5.63 -5.99
CA GLY A 196 4.54 4.97 -7.09
C GLY A 196 6.05 5.26 -7.12
N LEU A 197 6.45 6.49 -6.82
CA LEU A 197 7.87 6.86 -6.67
C LEU A 197 8.51 6.16 -5.47
N GLY A 198 7.77 5.94 -4.39
CA GLY A 198 8.21 5.23 -3.18
C GLY A 198 8.65 3.78 -3.43
N HIS A 199 8.23 3.18 -4.56
CA HIS A 199 8.62 1.83 -4.98
C HIS A 199 9.93 1.79 -5.78
N LEU A 200 10.44 2.94 -6.23
CA LEU A 200 11.67 3.00 -7.03
C LEU A 200 12.92 2.54 -6.29
N PRO A 201 13.15 2.84 -4.99
CA PRO A 201 14.33 2.35 -4.27
C PRO A 201 14.44 0.82 -4.25
N ALA A 202 13.32 0.11 -4.05
CA ALA A 202 13.30 -1.35 -4.09
C ALA A 202 13.65 -1.89 -5.48
N THR A 203 13.15 -1.25 -6.54
CA THR A 203 13.51 -1.60 -7.93
C THR A 203 14.98 -1.30 -8.21
N ALA A 204 15.50 -0.16 -7.74
CA ALA A 204 16.87 0.29 -7.93
C ALA A 204 17.91 -0.62 -7.24
N ALA A 205 17.51 -1.29 -6.15
CA ALA A 205 18.34 -2.28 -5.47
C ALA A 205 18.60 -3.53 -6.33
N LEU A 206 17.72 -3.81 -7.30
CA LEU A 206 17.78 -5.00 -8.14
C LEU A 206 18.28 -4.71 -9.56
N VAL A 207 17.90 -3.57 -10.14
CA VAL A 207 18.26 -3.17 -11.51
C VAL A 207 18.45 -1.67 -11.64
N LYS A 208 19.23 -1.23 -12.64
CA LYS A 208 19.33 0.18 -12.98
C LYS A 208 17.97 0.72 -13.43
N LEU A 209 17.54 1.83 -12.82
CA LEU A 209 16.30 2.51 -13.21
C LEU A 209 16.40 3.06 -14.63
N THR A 210 15.38 2.78 -15.44
CA THR A 210 15.18 3.33 -16.78
C THR A 210 13.90 4.16 -16.80
N PRO A 211 13.71 5.07 -17.78
CA PRO A 211 12.43 5.79 -17.92
C PRO A 211 11.22 4.85 -17.99
N LEU A 212 11.37 3.68 -18.63
CA LEU A 212 10.33 2.65 -18.66
C LEU A 212 9.96 2.15 -17.26
N LEU A 213 10.96 1.85 -16.43
CA LEU A 213 10.73 1.35 -15.05
C LEU A 213 10.10 2.43 -14.15
N ILE A 214 10.48 3.69 -14.35
CA ILE A 214 9.89 4.83 -13.63
C ILE A 214 8.42 4.99 -14.00
N VAL A 215 8.12 5.02 -15.30
CA VAL A 215 6.74 5.13 -15.81
C VAL A 215 5.90 3.93 -15.35
N ARG A 216 6.46 2.72 -15.40
CA ARG A 216 5.81 1.50 -14.88
C ARG A 216 5.47 1.66 -13.40
N ALA A 217 6.43 2.05 -12.57
CA ALA A 217 6.20 2.20 -11.13
C ALA A 217 5.11 3.24 -10.83
N ILE A 218 5.14 4.39 -11.51
CA ILE A 218 4.13 5.45 -11.31
C ILE A 218 2.75 5.00 -11.82
N LEU A 219 2.66 4.38 -13.00
CA LEU A 219 1.36 3.98 -13.57
C LEU A 219 0.72 2.83 -12.79
N LEU A 220 1.47 1.77 -12.52
CA LEU A 220 0.93 0.58 -11.86
C LEU A 220 0.48 0.89 -10.43
N ASN A 221 1.24 1.71 -9.70
CA ASN A 221 0.82 2.13 -8.36
C ASN A 221 -0.19 3.28 -8.39
N GLY A 222 -0.12 4.16 -9.38
CA GLY A 222 -0.91 5.39 -9.44
C GLY A 222 -2.38 5.16 -9.74
N ILE A 223 -2.72 4.26 -10.68
CA ILE A 223 -4.12 4.03 -11.08
C ILE A 223 -4.92 3.41 -9.92
N ALA A 224 -4.41 2.34 -9.32
CA ALA A 224 -4.96 1.76 -8.10
C ALA A 224 -4.91 2.77 -6.94
N GLY A 225 -3.79 3.49 -6.87
CA GLY A 225 -3.51 4.65 -6.03
C GLY A 225 -4.71 5.59 -5.86
N VAL A 226 -5.12 6.14 -7.01
CA VAL A 226 -6.22 7.10 -7.14
C VAL A 226 -7.56 6.47 -6.76
N ALA A 227 -7.81 5.21 -7.14
CA ALA A 227 -9.05 4.51 -6.78
C ALA A 227 -9.20 4.34 -5.26
N PHE A 228 -8.14 3.95 -4.55
CA PHE A 228 -8.21 3.77 -3.10
C PHE A 228 -8.33 5.10 -2.37
N GLY A 229 -7.70 6.17 -2.86
CA GLY A 229 -7.91 7.50 -2.31
C GLY A 229 -9.36 7.96 -2.44
N TYR A 230 -10.00 7.70 -3.59
CA TYR A 230 -11.43 7.95 -3.76
C TYR A 230 -12.28 7.21 -2.73
N LEU A 231 -12.00 5.91 -2.53
CA LEU A 231 -12.69 5.14 -1.49
C LEU A 231 -12.44 5.70 -0.10
N PHE A 232 -11.22 6.15 0.21
CA PHE A 232 -10.88 6.72 1.51
C PHE A 232 -11.74 7.93 1.84
N TRP A 233 -11.87 8.92 0.94
CA TRP A 233 -12.70 10.09 1.28
C TRP A 233 -14.20 9.84 1.16
N GLN A 234 -14.63 8.88 0.33
CA GLN A 234 -16.05 8.62 0.10
C GLN A 234 -16.66 7.65 1.14
N TYR A 235 -15.89 6.65 1.56
CA TYR A 235 -16.37 5.54 2.38
C TYR A 235 -15.54 5.32 3.67
N GLY A 236 -14.34 5.90 3.75
CA GLY A 236 -13.45 5.78 4.90
C GLY A 236 -12.27 4.85 4.67
N LEU A 237 -11.37 4.81 5.66
CA LEU A 237 -10.09 4.09 5.60
C LEU A 237 -10.29 2.60 5.33
N GLU A 238 -11.28 1.96 5.96
CA GLU A 238 -11.52 0.53 5.87
C GLU A 238 -11.92 0.10 4.46
N ALA A 239 -12.60 0.97 3.70
CA ALA A 239 -12.93 0.71 2.29
C ALA A 239 -11.68 0.71 1.41
N ALA A 240 -10.75 1.64 1.65
CA ALA A 240 -9.48 1.69 0.95
C ALA A 240 -8.60 0.48 1.31
N MET A 241 -8.55 0.10 2.59
CA MET A 241 -7.86 -1.10 3.09
C MET A 241 -8.36 -2.39 2.42
N LEU A 242 -9.68 -2.58 2.37
CA LEU A 242 -10.26 -3.75 1.72
C LEU A 242 -9.98 -3.76 0.21
N ALA A 243 -10.09 -2.62 -0.46
CA ALA A 243 -9.82 -2.53 -1.89
C ALA A 243 -8.36 -2.83 -2.23
N HIS A 244 -7.42 -2.31 -1.43
CA HIS A 244 -6.00 -2.58 -1.62
C HIS A 244 -5.66 -4.04 -1.32
N PHE A 245 -6.22 -4.63 -0.26
CA PHE A 245 -6.07 -6.06 -0.01
C PHE A 245 -6.54 -6.90 -1.22
N CYS A 246 -7.69 -6.56 -1.80
CA CYS A 246 -8.19 -7.23 -3.00
C CYS A 246 -7.30 -7.01 -4.24
N ALA A 247 -6.76 -5.81 -4.41
CA ALA A 247 -5.79 -5.49 -5.44
C ALA A 247 -4.53 -6.36 -5.33
N ASP A 248 -4.01 -6.54 -4.11
CA ASP A 248 -2.84 -7.36 -3.86
C ASP A 248 -3.12 -8.84 -4.12
N LEU A 249 -4.34 -9.33 -3.88
CA LEU A 249 -4.70 -10.68 -4.32
C LEU A 249 -4.60 -10.81 -5.84
N VAL A 250 -5.06 -9.82 -6.61
CA VAL A 250 -4.93 -9.84 -8.07
C VAL A 250 -3.46 -9.83 -8.49
N LEU A 251 -2.63 -8.98 -7.89
CA LEU A 251 -1.23 -8.84 -8.31
C LEU A 251 -0.34 -9.98 -7.78
N HIS A 252 -0.34 -10.22 -6.47
CA HIS A 252 0.57 -11.16 -5.81
C HIS A 252 0.10 -12.60 -5.85
N ILE A 253 -1.21 -12.87 -5.88
CA ILE A 253 -1.69 -14.25 -5.98
C ILE A 253 -1.83 -14.65 -7.44
N ILE A 254 -2.57 -13.87 -8.24
CA ILE A 254 -2.85 -14.23 -9.62
C ILE A 254 -1.68 -13.85 -10.53
N GLY A 255 -1.26 -12.58 -10.51
CA GLY A 255 -0.21 -12.06 -11.40
C GLY A 255 1.14 -12.76 -11.26
N ASP A 256 1.65 -12.87 -10.04
CA ASP A 256 2.92 -13.56 -9.79
C ASP A 256 2.86 -15.06 -10.14
N SER A 257 1.69 -15.70 -10.02
CA SER A 257 1.51 -17.10 -10.43
C SER A 257 1.47 -17.26 -11.95
N ILE A 258 0.90 -16.30 -12.68
CA ILE A 258 0.99 -16.23 -14.15
C ILE A 258 2.45 -16.05 -14.56
N ALA A 259 3.19 -15.14 -13.93
CA ALA A 259 4.61 -14.93 -14.22
C ALA A 259 5.43 -16.21 -13.99
N GLN A 260 5.16 -16.94 -12.90
CA GLN A 260 5.79 -18.24 -12.64
C GLN A 260 5.50 -19.27 -13.73
N ALA A 261 4.25 -19.35 -14.20
CA ALA A 261 3.86 -20.26 -15.29
C ALA A 261 4.52 -19.90 -16.63
N ILE A 262 4.61 -18.61 -16.96
CA ILE A 262 5.30 -18.12 -18.16
C ILE A 262 6.78 -18.54 -18.13
N ARG A 263 7.47 -18.30 -17.00
CA ARG A 263 8.88 -18.70 -16.82
C ARG A 263 9.10 -20.20 -16.98
N ALA A 264 8.21 -21.01 -16.39
CA ALA A 264 8.30 -22.47 -16.50
C ALA A 264 8.16 -22.95 -17.95
N LYS A 265 7.26 -22.33 -18.72
CA LYS A 265 7.06 -22.64 -20.14
C LYS A 265 8.27 -22.22 -20.99
N GLU A 266 8.82 -21.03 -20.76
CA GLU A 266 10.01 -20.54 -21.47
C GLU A 266 11.22 -21.44 -21.20
N ALA A 267 11.44 -21.85 -19.94
CA ALA A 267 12.53 -22.76 -19.56
C ALA A 267 12.41 -24.16 -20.20
N ALA A 268 11.18 -24.66 -20.41
CA ALA A 268 10.95 -25.96 -21.06
C ALA A 268 11.12 -25.92 -22.60
N SER A 269 11.25 -24.73 -23.19
CA SER A 269 11.42 -24.54 -24.65
C SER A 269 12.88 -24.32 -25.09
N VAL A 270 13.81 -24.34 -24.13
CA VAL A 270 15.27 -24.24 -24.32
C VAL A 270 15.89 -25.62 -24.14
#